data_AF-A0A9X6KBA1-F1
#
_entry.id   AF-A0A9X6KBA1-F1
#
_cell.length_a   1.000
_cell.length_b   1.000
_cell.length_c   1.000
_cell.angle_alpha   90.00
_cell.angle_beta   90.00
_cell.angle_gamma   90.00
#
_symmetry.space_group_name_H-M   'P 1'
#
loop_
_entity.id
_entity.type
_entity.pdbx_description
1 polymer ?
#
loop_
_entity_poly.entity_id
_entity_poly.type
_entity_poly.pdbx_seq_one_letter_code
_entity_poly.pdbx_strand_id
1 'polypeptide(L)'
;MNNANMPKGRGMIKFTPFAALTAQFDGIREIIKEQHKVTRPILTTEEKERIENMLLCSLVSEEEIMITYYEDGYLLSSYMTVIGIDQQNSAVICTDAFYNKMTLQFSNIIDVK
;
A
#
# COMPACT_ATOMS: atom_id res chain seq x y z
N MET A 1 37.58 38.01 52.56
CA MET A 1 36.13 38.09 52.25
C MET A 1 35.89 37.22 51.02
N ASN A 2 35.25 36.06 51.19
CA ASN A 2 34.98 35.11 50.10
C ASN A 2 33.55 35.34 49.59
N ASN A 3 33.39 35.74 48.34
CA ASN A 3 32.09 35.77 47.67
C ASN A 3 31.96 34.50 46.82
N ALA A 4 31.16 33.53 47.27
CA ALA A 4 31.09 32.18 46.73
C ALA A 4 29.67 31.78 46.24
N ASN A 5 29.02 32.65 45.47
CA ASN A 5 27.72 32.36 44.85
C ASN A 5 27.73 32.65 43.34
N MET A 6 28.55 31.93 42.58
CA MET A 6 28.46 31.94 41.12
C MET A 6 27.66 30.71 40.67
N PRO A 7 26.51 30.87 39.97
CA PRO A 7 25.73 29.74 39.50
C PRO A 7 26.53 29.01 38.43
N LYS A 8 26.84 27.73 38.67
CA LYS A 8 27.51 26.88 37.67
C LYS A 8 26.61 26.80 36.43
N GLY A 9 27.09 27.34 35.31
CA GLY A 9 26.37 27.33 34.04
C GLY A 9 25.96 25.91 33.64
N ARG A 10 24.78 25.78 33.02
CA ARG A 10 24.32 24.51 32.45
C ARG A 10 25.36 24.01 31.43
N GLY A 11 25.77 22.75 31.57
CA GLY A 11 26.72 22.10 30.67
C GLY A 11 26.26 22.16 29.19
N MET A 12 27.19 21.86 28.27
CA MET A 12 26.95 21.90 26.83
C MET A 12 25.71 21.10 26.43
N ILE A 13 24.63 21.81 26.11
CA ILE A 13 23.49 21.27 25.39
C ILE A 13 23.82 21.46 23.91
N LYS A 14 24.10 20.35 23.21
CA LYS A 14 24.30 20.38 21.75
C LYS A 14 22.94 20.71 21.11
N PHE A 15 22.73 21.98 20.79
CA PHE A 15 21.53 22.43 20.10
C PHE A 15 21.59 21.94 18.64
N THR A 16 20.64 21.11 18.22
CA THR A 16 20.51 20.65 16.83
C THR A 16 19.33 21.37 16.17
N PRO A 17 19.55 22.52 15.51
CA PRO A 17 18.49 23.47 15.13
C PRO A 17 17.49 22.97 14.06
N PHE A 18 17.61 21.73 13.59
CA PHE A 18 16.74 21.17 12.54
C PHE A 18 16.12 19.81 12.89
N ALA A 19 16.40 19.25 14.08
CA ALA A 19 15.84 17.96 14.49
C ALA A 19 14.31 17.98 14.61
N ALA A 20 13.74 19.12 15.02
CA ALA A 20 12.30 19.32 15.07
C ALA A 20 11.66 19.38 13.66
N LEU A 21 12.40 19.89 12.65
CA LEU A 21 11.91 19.98 11.28
C LEU A 21 11.85 18.59 10.62
N THR A 22 12.87 17.75 10.82
CA THR A 22 12.84 16.36 10.34
C THR A 22 11.67 15.58 10.94
N ALA A 23 11.45 15.69 12.25
CA ALA A 23 10.31 15.04 12.91
C ALA A 23 8.95 15.57 12.41
N GLN A 24 8.85 16.87 12.12
CA GLN A 24 7.65 17.46 11.55
C GLN A 24 7.36 16.95 10.13
N PHE A 25 8.38 16.77 9.29
CA PHE A 25 8.20 16.20 7.94
C PHE A 25 7.73 14.75 7.99
N ASP A 26 8.26 13.95 8.91
CA ASP A 26 7.82 12.56 9.09
C ASP A 26 6.35 12.50 9.53
N GLY A 27 5.95 13.36 10.48
CA GLY A 27 4.55 13.46 10.90
C GLY A 27 3.61 13.91 9.78
N ILE A 28 4.02 14.89 8.95
CA ILE A 28 3.23 15.32 7.79
C ILE A 28 3.09 14.18 6.77
N ARG A 29 4.17 13.43 6.51
CA ARG A 29 4.15 12.29 5.60
C ARG A 29 3.21 11.19 6.08
N GLU A 30 3.21 10.90 7.38
CA GLU A 30 2.31 9.93 7.98
C GLU A 30 0.85 10.39 7.86
N ILE A 31 0.55 11.65 8.18
CA ILE A 31 -0.78 12.24 8.01
C ILE A 31 -1.26 12.15 6.55
N ILE A 32 -0.39 12.45 5.57
CA ILE A 32 -0.73 12.36 4.15
C ILE A 32 -1.00 10.91 3.74
N LYS A 33 -0.23 9.94 4.24
CA LYS A 33 -0.48 8.51 3.98
C LYS A 33 -1.84 8.09 4.50
N GLU A 34 -2.16 8.40 5.76
CA GLU A 34 -3.42 7.98 6.39
C GLU A 34 -4.66 8.62 5.76
N GLN A 35 -4.56 9.84 5.21
CA GLN A 35 -5.70 10.55 4.62
C GLN A 35 -6.40 9.83 3.46
N HIS A 36 -5.68 8.99 2.72
CA HIS A 36 -6.21 8.31 1.54
C HIS A 36 -6.57 6.85 1.79
N LYS A 37 -6.45 6.37 3.03
CA LYS A 37 -6.84 5.00 3.35
C LYS A 37 -8.35 4.85 3.34
N VAL A 38 -8.80 3.78 2.71
CA VAL A 38 -10.19 3.36 2.61
C VAL A 38 -10.40 2.07 3.40
N THR A 39 -11.60 1.94 3.95
CA THR A 39 -12.05 0.67 4.52
C THR A 39 -12.18 -0.37 3.42
N ARG A 40 -11.78 -1.61 3.70
CA ARG A 40 -11.87 -2.71 2.73
C ARG A 40 -13.30 -2.83 2.18
N PRO A 41 -13.50 -2.79 0.85
CA PRO A 41 -14.82 -2.99 0.27
C PRO A 41 -15.35 -4.40 0.55
N ILE A 42 -16.67 -4.51 0.73
CA ILE A 42 -17.36 -5.79 0.88
C ILE A 42 -18.01 -6.10 -0.46
N LEU A 43 -17.62 -7.22 -1.06
CA LEU A 43 -18.17 -7.70 -2.33
C LEU A 43 -19.34 -8.66 -2.11
N THR A 44 -20.39 -8.52 -2.92
CA THR A 44 -21.47 -9.51 -2.98
C THR A 44 -21.01 -10.79 -3.67
N THR A 45 -21.83 -11.84 -3.59
CA THR A 45 -21.50 -13.11 -4.26
C THR A 45 -21.49 -12.95 -5.78
N GLU A 46 -22.44 -12.20 -6.34
CA GLU A 46 -22.55 -11.95 -7.78
C GLU A 46 -21.34 -11.15 -8.30
N GLU A 47 -20.85 -10.19 -7.53
CA GLU A 47 -19.65 -9.42 -7.87
C GLU A 47 -18.40 -10.30 -7.90
N LYS A 48 -18.26 -11.20 -6.93
CA LYS A 48 -17.15 -12.16 -6.89
C LYS A 48 -17.20 -13.12 -8.08
N GLU A 49 -18.37 -13.69 -8.38
CA GLU A 49 -18.54 -14.56 -9.53
C GLU A 49 -18.23 -13.83 -10.85
N ARG A 50 -18.63 -12.56 -10.99
CA ARG A 50 -18.25 -11.75 -12.15
C ARG A 50 -16.74 -11.61 -12.28
N ILE A 51 -16.05 -11.31 -11.17
CA ILE A 51 -14.59 -11.17 -11.13
C ILE A 51 -13.91 -12.49 -11.52
N GLU A 52 -14.34 -13.62 -10.95
CA GLU A 52 -13.80 -14.96 -11.30
C GLU A 52 -13.92 -15.24 -12.79
N ASN A 53 -15.11 -15.00 -13.37
CA ASN A 53 -15.34 -15.20 -14.80
C ASN A 53 -14.45 -14.31 -15.66
N MET A 54 -14.26 -13.04 -15.29
CA MET A 54 -13.38 -12.13 -16.05
C MET A 54 -11.91 -12.54 -15.99
N LEU A 55 -11.43 -13.00 -14.82
CA LEU A 55 -10.06 -13.49 -14.67
C LEU A 55 -9.81 -14.76 -15.48
N LEU A 56 -10.80 -15.67 -15.52
CA LEU A 56 -10.74 -16.86 -16.36
C LEU A 56 -10.72 -16.50 -17.86
N CYS A 57 -11.56 -15.56 -18.28
CA CYS A 57 -11.54 -15.07 -19.65
C CYS A 57 -10.18 -14.48 -20.02
N SER A 58 -9.62 -13.59 -19.19
CA SER A 58 -8.28 -12.99 -19.41
C SER A 58 -7.18 -14.06 -19.46
N LEU A 59 -7.24 -15.08 -18.61
CA LEU A 59 -6.27 -16.17 -18.64
C LEU A 59 -6.31 -16.96 -19.96
N VAL A 60 -7.49 -17.15 -20.55
CA VAL A 60 -7.66 -17.90 -21.80
C VAL A 60 -7.39 -17.03 -23.03
N SER A 61 -7.79 -15.76 -23.01
CA SER A 61 -7.59 -14.82 -24.12
C SER A 61 -6.20 -14.18 -24.11
N GLU A 62 -5.46 -14.30 -23.00
CA GLU A 62 -4.19 -13.60 -22.75
C GLU A 62 -4.32 -12.07 -22.85
N GLU A 63 -5.53 -11.54 -22.66
CA GLU A 63 -5.82 -10.11 -22.74
C GLU A 63 -5.39 -9.38 -21.46
N GLU A 64 -4.83 -8.18 -21.65
CA GLU A 64 -4.54 -7.24 -20.57
C GLU A 64 -5.85 -6.65 -20.04
N ILE A 65 -6.05 -6.76 -18.73
CA ILE A 65 -7.22 -6.27 -18.01
C ILE A 65 -6.80 -5.32 -16.89
N MET A 66 -7.68 -4.40 -16.53
CA MET A 66 -7.46 -3.52 -15.39
C MET A 66 -7.95 -4.20 -14.11
N ILE A 67 -7.01 -4.61 -13.26
CA ILE A 67 -7.31 -5.22 -11.97
C ILE A 67 -7.23 -4.14 -10.90
N THR A 68 -8.31 -4.01 -10.12
CA THR A 68 -8.33 -3.19 -8.91
C THR A 68 -8.28 -4.09 -7.68
N TYR A 69 -7.30 -3.87 -6.80
CA TYR A 69 -7.10 -4.67 -5.60
C TYR A 69 -6.85 -3.81 -4.36
N TYR A 70 -7.14 -4.38 -3.20
CA TYR A 70 -6.97 -3.76 -1.90
C TYR A 70 -5.64 -4.18 -1.27
N GLU A 71 -4.82 -3.20 -0.90
CA GLU A 71 -3.53 -3.41 -0.23
C GLU A 71 -3.30 -2.30 0.81
N ASP A 72 -3.05 -2.69 2.07
CA ASP A 72 -2.68 -1.79 3.18
C ASP A 72 -3.56 -0.54 3.38
N GLY A 73 -4.86 -0.65 3.08
CA GLY A 73 -5.79 0.46 3.19
C GLY A 73 -6.00 1.23 1.88
N TYR A 74 -5.37 0.84 0.79
CA TYR A 74 -5.50 1.52 -0.49
C TYR A 74 -6.17 0.63 -1.52
N LEU A 75 -6.89 1.26 -2.46
CA LEU A 75 -7.33 0.63 -3.69
C LEU A 75 -6.34 1.00 -4.79
N LEU A 76 -5.66 0.00 -5.31
CA LEU A 76 -4.69 0.12 -6.38
C LEU A 76 -5.28 -0.49 -7.64
N SER A 77 -5.12 0.20 -8.76
CA SER A 77 -5.54 -0.30 -10.07
C SER A 77 -4.33 -0.42 -10.97
N SER A 78 -4.21 -1.53 -11.69
CA SER A 78 -3.10 -1.76 -12.61
C SER A 78 -3.56 -2.59 -13.79
N TYR A 79 -3.04 -2.27 -14.96
CA TYR A 79 -3.20 -3.08 -16.16
C TYR A 79 -2.25 -4.27 -16.09
N MET A 80 -2.81 -5.48 -16.19
CA MET A 80 -2.06 -6.72 -16.04
C MET A 80 -2.71 -7.83 -16.88
N THR A 81 -1.90 -8.79 -17.31
CA THR A 81 -2.37 -10.02 -17.95
C THR A 81 -2.33 -11.16 -16.94
N VAL A 82 -3.41 -11.94 -16.84
CA VAL A 82 -3.47 -13.11 -15.97
C VAL A 82 -2.72 -14.26 -16.64
N ILE A 83 -1.69 -14.79 -15.96
CA ILE A 83 -0.85 -15.89 -16.48
C ILE A 83 -1.07 -17.20 -15.73
N GLY A 84 -1.81 -17.18 -14.63
CA GLY A 84 -2.16 -18.38 -13.89
C GLY A 84 -3.11 -18.12 -12.74
N ILE A 85 -3.86 -19.15 -12.34
CA ILE A 85 -4.75 -19.14 -11.19
C ILE A 85 -4.39 -20.32 -10.30
N ASP A 86 -4.08 -20.02 -9.04
CA ASP A 86 -3.82 -21.02 -8.00
C ASP A 86 -5.07 -21.17 -7.14
N GLN A 87 -5.85 -22.21 -7.45
CA GLN A 87 -7.08 -22.53 -6.74
C GLN A 87 -6.83 -22.99 -5.30
N GLN A 88 -5.68 -23.60 -5.00
CA GLN A 88 -5.38 -24.10 -3.65
C GLN A 88 -5.12 -22.93 -2.70
N ASN A 89 -4.39 -21.93 -3.16
CA ASN A 89 -4.06 -20.73 -2.38
C ASN A 89 -5.04 -19.58 -2.59
N SER A 90 -6.10 -19.77 -3.40
CA SER A 90 -7.06 -18.72 -3.78
C SER A 90 -6.35 -17.46 -4.29
N ALA A 91 -5.36 -17.64 -5.17
CA ALA A 91 -4.49 -16.57 -5.66
C ALA A 91 -4.45 -16.54 -7.19
N VAL A 92 -4.18 -15.35 -7.73
CA VAL A 92 -4.09 -15.08 -9.15
C VAL A 92 -2.68 -14.57 -9.43
N ILE A 93 -2.03 -15.15 -10.43
CA ILE A 93 -0.70 -14.79 -10.87
C ILE A 93 -0.85 -13.94 -12.13
N CYS A 94 -0.40 -12.69 -12.04
CA CYS A 94 -0.48 -11.73 -13.11
C CYS A 94 0.92 -11.29 -13.53
N THR A 95 1.01 -10.73 -14.73
CA THR A 95 2.20 -10.04 -15.21
C THR A 95 1.85 -8.65 -15.68
N ASP A 96 2.74 -7.68 -15.44
CA ASP A 96 2.63 -6.35 -16.04
C ASP A 96 3.26 -6.31 -17.45
N ALA A 97 3.20 -5.15 -18.09
CA ALA A 97 3.82 -4.89 -19.41
C ALA A 97 5.35 -5.06 -19.43
N PHE A 98 6.01 -5.13 -18.27
CA PHE A 98 7.46 -5.33 -18.13
C PHE A 98 7.80 -6.79 -17.75
N TYR A 99 6.84 -7.70 -17.79
CA TYR A 99 6.97 -9.10 -17.38
C TYR A 99 7.28 -9.30 -15.89
N ASN A 100 7.02 -8.29 -15.05
CA ASN A 100 7.11 -8.44 -13.61
C ASN A 100 5.89 -9.23 -13.14
N LYS A 101 6.17 -10.34 -12.44
CA LYS A 101 5.11 -11.19 -11.88
C LYS A 101 4.61 -10.60 -10.57
N MET A 102 3.30 -10.55 -10.44
CA MET A 102 2.60 -10.22 -9.19
C MET A 102 1.66 -11.36 -8.83
N THR A 103 1.57 -11.67 -7.55
CA THR A 103 0.60 -12.65 -7.04
C THR A 103 -0.39 -11.91 -6.15
N LEU A 104 -1.66 -11.94 -6.55
CA LEU A 104 -2.76 -11.30 -5.85
C LEU A 104 -3.64 -12.36 -5.20
N GLN A 105 -3.93 -12.18 -3.92
CA GLN A 105 -4.96 -12.98 -3.26
C GLN A 105 -6.33 -12.62 -3.84
N PHE A 106 -7.14 -13.60 -4.20
CA PHE A 106 -8.46 -13.38 -4.77
C PHE A 106 -9.33 -12.51 -3.85
N SER A 107 -9.22 -12.73 -2.54
CA SER A 107 -9.93 -11.91 -1.53
C SER A 107 -9.56 -10.43 -1.53
N ASN A 108 -8.40 -10.06 -2.09
CA ASN A 108 -7.96 -8.68 -2.23
C ASN A 108 -8.42 -8.05 -3.55
N ILE A 109 -8.85 -8.81 -4.55
CA ILE A 109 -9.33 -8.27 -5.81
C ILE A 109 -10.73 -7.70 -5.60
N ILE A 110 -10.90 -6.43 -5.96
CA ILE A 110 -12.13 -5.65 -5.75
C ILE A 110 -12.92 -5.48 -7.05
N ASP A 111 -12.24 -5.31 -8.19
CA ASP A 111 -12.89 -5.14 -9.48
C ASP A 111 -11.94 -5.53 -10.62
N VAL A 112 -12.53 -5.91 -11.76
CA VAL A 112 -11.81 -6.22 -13.01
C VAL A 112 -12.58 -5.58 -14.17
N LYS A 113 -11.85 -4.92 -15.07
CA LYS A 113 -12.39 -4.26 -16.27
C LYS A 113 -11.57 -4.55 -17.51
#